data_AF-A0A538TF78-F1
#
_entry.id   AF-A0A538TF78-F1
#
_cell.length_a   1.000
_cell.length_b   1.000
_cell.length_c   1.000
_cell.angle_alpha   90.00
_cell.angle_beta   90.00
_cell.angle_gamma   90.00
#
_symmetry.space_group_name_H-M   'P 1'
#
loop_
_entity.id
_entity.type
_entity.pdbx_description
1 polymer ?
#
loop_
_entity_poly.entity_id
_entity_poly.type
_entity_poly.pdbx_seq_one_letter_code
_entity_poly.pdbx_strand_id
1 'polypeptide(L)'
;DSEARAYYEAHKSDYRIPAAVTLSHIQVKSEAEAKRILQWARNGQDWKKLAARYSTDSLTRESGGALGSVTRDGQFGSLGRQPALAESAFGIGEGKVGGPFHTDRGWHVLRVESVRAESTRPFEQMMGGIVRQLSAKGSQDYYQSKLAQTKAALGVKPDSNAIKNFVSQKKSAREMFNEAQSAGPPTARIDAYQRLLDNYPSSDVSPQAQFMIGFIHSEELKDYDQAEKAFRAMIDKYPKSELVRSAKWMLEHMRSEGAPGFMNLAGDSIHDGVAGSPSKPAPGRPPSSKPTSGKP
;
A
#
# COMPACT_ATOMS: atom_id res chain seq x y z
N ASP A 1 21.56 -34.73 -6.84
CA ASP A 1 21.01 -34.82 -8.21
C ASP A 1 19.65 -35.47 -8.25
N SER A 2 19.50 -36.74 -7.82
CA SER A 2 18.23 -37.48 -7.78
C SER A 2 17.06 -36.68 -7.20
N GLU A 3 17.20 -36.13 -5.99
CA GLU A 3 16.16 -35.32 -5.33
C GLU A 3 15.81 -34.05 -6.12
N ALA A 4 16.80 -33.36 -6.68
CA ALA A 4 16.58 -32.17 -7.49
C ALA A 4 15.83 -32.49 -8.79
N ARG A 5 16.09 -33.67 -9.38
CA ARG A 5 15.37 -34.14 -10.58
C ARG A 5 13.94 -34.59 -10.26
N ALA A 6 13.72 -35.26 -9.13
CA ALA A 6 12.39 -35.58 -8.63
C ALA A 6 11.58 -34.31 -8.32
N TYR A 7 12.20 -33.31 -7.68
CA TYR A 7 11.59 -32.00 -7.46
C TYR A 7 11.25 -31.31 -8.79
N TYR A 8 12.16 -31.31 -9.76
CA TYR A 8 11.93 -30.70 -11.08
C TYR A 8 10.74 -31.33 -11.82
N GLU A 9 10.64 -32.67 -11.85
CA GLU A 9 9.51 -33.34 -12.50
C GLU A 9 8.19 -33.12 -11.75
N ALA A 10 8.20 -33.04 -10.42
CA ALA A 10 7.02 -32.72 -9.61
C ALA A 10 6.53 -31.25 -9.81
N HIS A 11 7.44 -30.31 -10.09
CA HIS A 11 7.13 -28.88 -10.28
C HIS A 11 7.26 -28.44 -11.74
N LYS A 12 7.11 -29.38 -12.69
CA LYS A 12 7.37 -29.15 -14.13
C LYS A 12 6.43 -28.13 -14.77
N SER A 13 5.27 -27.88 -14.15
CA SER A 13 4.37 -26.74 -14.43
C SER A 13 5.07 -25.39 -14.32
N ASP A 14 5.86 -25.21 -13.27
CA ASP A 14 6.40 -23.93 -12.82
C ASP A 14 7.57 -23.48 -13.71
N TYR A 15 8.10 -24.41 -14.49
CA TYR A 15 9.17 -24.23 -15.47
C TYR A 15 8.66 -24.13 -16.91
N ARG A 16 7.34 -24.19 -17.15
CA ARG A 16 6.76 -23.99 -18.49
C ARG A 16 7.04 -22.57 -18.99
N ILE A 17 7.37 -22.50 -20.28
CA ILE A 17 7.50 -21.27 -21.04
C ILE A 17 6.28 -21.26 -21.97
N PRO A 18 5.22 -20.48 -21.69
CA PRO A 18 3.98 -20.54 -22.46
C PRO A 18 4.21 -20.16 -23.92
N ALA A 19 3.40 -20.73 -24.81
CA ALA A 19 3.37 -20.30 -26.21
C ALA A 19 3.09 -18.80 -26.31
N ALA A 20 3.76 -18.11 -27.22
CA ALA A 20 3.64 -16.67 -27.42
C ALA A 20 3.71 -16.31 -28.91
N VAL A 21 2.97 -15.27 -29.32
CA VAL A 21 3.08 -14.69 -30.68
C VAL A 21 3.55 -13.25 -30.58
N THR A 22 4.47 -12.89 -31.47
CA THR A 22 4.84 -11.48 -31.72
C THR A 22 4.00 -10.99 -32.88
N LEU A 23 3.28 -9.88 -32.68
CA LEU A 23 2.35 -9.36 -33.66
C LEU A 23 2.27 -7.83 -33.70
N SER A 24 1.77 -7.34 -34.83
CA SER A 24 1.34 -5.96 -35.03
C SER A 24 -0.10 -5.91 -35.56
N HIS A 25 -0.76 -4.76 -35.43
CA HIS A 25 -2.16 -4.59 -35.82
C HIS A 25 -2.44 -3.29 -36.58
N ILE A 26 -3.59 -3.23 -37.25
CA ILE A 26 -4.18 -2.01 -37.78
C ILE A 26 -5.61 -1.95 -37.29
N GLN A 27 -5.94 -0.96 -36.44
CA GLN A 27 -7.27 -0.73 -35.91
C GLN A 27 -8.04 0.25 -36.81
N VAL A 28 -9.31 -0.02 -37.10
CA VAL A 28 -10.20 0.85 -37.89
C VAL A 28 -11.62 0.84 -37.36
N LYS A 29 -12.44 1.80 -37.80
CA LYS A 29 -13.82 1.96 -37.33
C LYS A 29 -14.79 0.96 -37.97
N SER A 30 -14.54 0.50 -39.19
CA SER A 30 -15.45 -0.42 -39.91
C SER A 30 -14.79 -1.71 -40.39
N GLU A 31 -15.57 -2.79 -40.39
CA GLU A 31 -15.18 -4.07 -40.98
C GLU A 31 -14.83 -3.93 -42.47
N ALA A 32 -15.52 -3.03 -43.19
CA ALA A 32 -15.29 -2.78 -44.61
C ALA A 32 -13.92 -2.11 -44.89
N GLU A 33 -13.37 -1.33 -43.96
CA GLU A 33 -11.98 -0.85 -44.03
C GLU A 33 -11.01 -1.99 -43.70
N ALA A 34 -11.27 -2.76 -42.65
CA ALA A 34 -10.41 -3.86 -42.23
C ALA A 34 -10.28 -4.95 -43.32
N LYS A 35 -11.38 -5.29 -44.02
CA LYS A 35 -11.37 -6.19 -45.18
C LYS A 35 -10.49 -5.68 -46.33
N ARG A 36 -10.53 -4.38 -46.63
CA ARG A 36 -9.67 -3.74 -47.67
C ARG A 36 -8.20 -3.75 -47.26
N ILE A 37 -7.89 -3.40 -46.01
CA ILE A 37 -6.52 -3.38 -45.48
C ILE A 37 -5.92 -4.79 -45.45
N LEU A 38 -6.70 -5.80 -45.05
CA LEU A 38 -6.30 -7.21 -45.10
C LEU A 38 -6.00 -7.67 -46.54
N GLN A 39 -6.81 -7.27 -47.52
CA GLN A 39 -6.56 -7.58 -48.93
C GLN A 39 -5.26 -6.92 -49.42
N TRP A 40 -5.04 -5.64 -49.12
CA TRP A 40 -3.81 -4.93 -49.48
C TRP A 40 -2.56 -5.53 -48.84
N ALA A 41 -2.64 -5.92 -47.56
CA ALA A 41 -1.54 -6.59 -46.87
C ALA A 41 -1.25 -7.99 -47.44
N ARG A 42 -2.28 -8.77 -47.81
CA ARG A 42 -2.12 -10.06 -48.52
C ARG A 42 -1.51 -9.89 -49.91
N ASN A 43 -1.80 -8.77 -50.58
CA ASN A 43 -1.21 -8.41 -51.86
C ASN A 43 0.20 -7.77 -51.73
N GLY A 44 0.84 -7.85 -50.55
CA GLY A 44 2.22 -7.42 -50.35
C GLY A 44 2.44 -5.91 -50.19
N GLN A 45 1.39 -5.11 -49.94
CA GLN A 45 1.58 -3.70 -49.60
C GLN A 45 2.31 -3.55 -48.26
N ASP A 46 3.13 -2.49 -48.17
CA ASP A 46 3.93 -2.16 -47.00
C ASP A 46 3.05 -1.96 -45.75
N TRP A 47 3.15 -2.90 -44.82
CA TRP A 47 2.38 -2.92 -43.58
C TRP A 47 2.57 -1.67 -42.72
N LYS A 48 3.78 -1.09 -42.66
CA LYS A 48 4.02 0.12 -41.87
C LYS A 48 3.34 1.33 -42.50
N LYS A 49 3.33 1.42 -43.83
CA LYS A 49 2.57 2.46 -44.55
C LYS A 49 1.06 2.28 -44.42
N LEU A 50 0.56 1.04 -44.42
CA LEU A 50 -0.84 0.74 -44.13
C LEU A 50 -1.22 1.14 -42.70
N ALA A 51 -0.41 0.76 -41.70
CA ALA A 51 -0.64 1.13 -40.31
C ALA A 51 -0.63 2.66 -40.14
N ALA A 52 0.42 3.34 -40.59
CA ALA A 52 0.58 4.79 -40.49
C ALA A 52 -0.57 5.58 -41.16
N ARG A 53 -1.10 5.07 -42.29
CA ARG A 53 -2.15 5.76 -43.06
C ARG A 53 -3.57 5.47 -42.57
N TYR A 54 -3.84 4.27 -42.06
CA TYR A 54 -5.21 3.81 -41.78
C TYR A 54 -5.49 3.48 -40.31
N SER A 55 -4.49 3.25 -39.46
CA SER A 55 -4.75 2.87 -38.06
C SER A 55 -5.35 4.03 -37.26
N THR A 56 -6.45 3.78 -36.56
CA THR A 56 -7.04 4.69 -35.58
C THR A 56 -6.47 4.51 -34.17
N ASP A 57 -5.59 3.53 -33.93
CA ASP A 57 -4.85 3.43 -32.68
C ASP A 57 -3.65 4.38 -32.67
N SER A 58 -3.78 5.51 -31.99
CA SER A 58 -2.70 6.50 -31.84
C SER A 58 -1.51 6.00 -31.01
N LEU A 59 -1.64 4.90 -30.27
CA LEU A 59 -0.56 4.35 -29.45
C LEU A 59 0.48 3.59 -30.28
N THR A 60 0.05 2.85 -31.31
CA THR A 60 0.93 1.99 -32.12
C THR A 60 1.03 2.37 -33.60
N ARG A 61 0.20 3.30 -34.11
CA ARG A 61 0.23 3.74 -35.52
C ARG A 61 1.64 4.08 -36.01
N GLU A 62 2.36 4.92 -35.26
CA GLU A 62 3.69 5.40 -35.63
C GLU A 62 4.78 4.30 -35.51
N SER A 63 4.56 3.28 -34.66
CA SER A 63 5.45 2.11 -34.55
C SER A 63 5.11 1.00 -35.57
N GLY A 64 4.20 1.27 -36.52
CA GLY A 64 3.77 0.29 -37.53
C GLY A 64 2.77 -0.74 -36.99
N GLY A 65 2.04 -0.39 -35.93
CA GLY A 65 1.03 -1.23 -35.31
C GLY A 65 1.54 -2.19 -34.24
N ALA A 66 2.80 -2.08 -33.79
CA ALA A 66 3.45 -3.08 -32.96
C ALA A 66 2.73 -3.31 -31.61
N LEU A 67 2.20 -4.51 -31.38
CA LEU A 67 1.58 -4.92 -30.10
C LEU A 67 2.56 -5.63 -29.17
N GLY A 68 3.70 -6.11 -29.71
CA GLY A 68 4.72 -6.85 -28.95
C GLY A 68 4.44 -8.35 -28.92
N SER A 69 4.91 -9.03 -27.87
CA SER A 69 4.70 -10.47 -27.68
C SER A 69 3.59 -10.72 -26.65
N VAL A 70 2.61 -11.56 -27.01
CA VAL A 70 1.44 -11.90 -26.17
C VAL A 70 1.31 -13.42 -26.04
N THR A 71 0.79 -13.90 -24.91
CA THR A 71 0.49 -15.33 -24.70
C THR A 71 -1.02 -15.61 -24.84
N ARG A 72 -1.45 -16.86 -24.64
CA ARG A 72 -2.89 -17.23 -24.68
C ARG A 72 -3.73 -16.61 -23.55
N ASP A 73 -3.10 -15.98 -22.54
CA ASP A 73 -3.77 -15.14 -21.54
C ASP A 73 -4.43 -13.88 -22.14
N GLY A 74 -3.91 -13.43 -23.29
CA GLY A 74 -4.39 -12.31 -24.07
C GLY A 74 -4.05 -10.93 -23.50
N GLN A 75 -3.00 -10.78 -22.69
CA GLN A 75 -2.65 -9.47 -22.12
C GLN A 75 -1.80 -8.63 -23.10
N PHE A 76 -2.43 -7.66 -23.78
CA PHE A 76 -1.77 -6.72 -24.68
C PHE A 76 -1.43 -5.40 -23.98
N GLY A 77 -0.26 -4.82 -24.29
CA GLY A 77 0.19 -3.56 -23.70
C GLY A 77 -0.70 -2.35 -24.04
N SER A 78 -1.11 -2.21 -25.31
CA SER A 78 -1.93 -1.07 -25.79
C SER A 78 -3.44 -1.34 -25.78
N LEU A 79 -3.87 -2.61 -25.84
CA LEU A 79 -5.29 -3.01 -25.98
C LEU A 79 -5.90 -3.60 -24.70
N GLY A 80 -5.11 -3.82 -23.66
CA GLY A 80 -5.55 -4.52 -22.45
C GLY A 80 -5.75 -6.01 -22.70
N ARG A 81 -6.63 -6.64 -21.91
CA ARG A 81 -6.87 -8.08 -21.97
C ARG A 81 -7.87 -8.45 -23.07
N GLN A 82 -7.41 -9.11 -24.14
CA GLN A 82 -8.21 -9.49 -25.31
C GLN A 82 -8.00 -10.99 -25.67
N PRO A 83 -8.48 -11.96 -24.87
CA PRO A 83 -8.12 -13.38 -25.03
C PRO A 83 -8.52 -13.97 -26.41
N ALA A 84 -9.70 -13.62 -26.91
CA ALA A 84 -10.17 -14.08 -28.22
C ALA A 84 -9.32 -13.53 -29.39
N LEU A 85 -8.75 -12.32 -29.24
CA LEU A 85 -7.85 -11.72 -30.24
C LEU A 85 -6.49 -12.42 -30.24
N ALA A 86 -5.97 -12.79 -29.07
CA ALA A 86 -4.74 -13.57 -28.95
C ALA A 86 -4.92 -14.99 -29.51
N GLU A 87 -6.00 -15.70 -29.16
CA GLU A 87 -6.32 -17.02 -29.71
C GLU A 87 -6.40 -16.98 -31.25
N SER A 88 -7.08 -15.95 -31.78
CA SER A 88 -7.14 -15.69 -33.22
C SER A 88 -5.75 -15.47 -33.84
N ALA A 89 -4.85 -14.76 -33.14
CA ALA A 89 -3.48 -14.52 -33.61
C ALA A 89 -2.64 -15.80 -33.69
N PHE A 90 -2.76 -16.72 -32.72
CA PHE A 90 -2.11 -18.04 -32.79
C PHE A 90 -2.56 -18.83 -34.03
N GLY A 91 -3.79 -18.64 -34.52
CA GLY A 91 -4.33 -19.28 -35.72
C GLY A 91 -3.85 -18.71 -37.06
N ILE A 92 -3.24 -17.53 -37.10
CA ILE A 92 -2.81 -16.88 -38.37
C ILE A 92 -1.57 -17.54 -38.97
N GLY A 93 -0.64 -17.99 -38.10
CA GLY A 93 0.67 -18.51 -38.49
C GLY A 93 1.71 -17.42 -38.79
N GLU A 94 2.99 -17.80 -38.69
CA GLU A 94 4.12 -16.87 -38.82
C GLU A 94 4.20 -16.18 -40.20
N GLY A 95 4.56 -14.90 -40.20
CA GLY A 95 4.70 -14.05 -41.39
C GLY A 95 3.39 -13.63 -42.07
N LYS A 96 2.24 -14.17 -41.64
CA LYS A 96 0.93 -14.00 -42.30
C LYS A 96 0.07 -12.89 -41.68
N VAL A 97 -1.02 -12.57 -42.38
CA VAL A 97 -2.02 -11.57 -41.98
C VAL A 97 -3.44 -12.14 -41.93
N GLY A 98 -4.19 -11.74 -40.90
CA GLY A 98 -5.52 -12.26 -40.58
C GLY A 98 -6.48 -11.22 -40.00
N GLY A 99 -7.73 -11.61 -39.87
CA GLY A 99 -8.87 -10.76 -39.52
C GLY A 99 -9.95 -10.77 -40.61
N PRO A 100 -10.89 -9.82 -40.58
CA PRO A 100 -11.03 -8.78 -39.56
C PRO A 100 -11.51 -9.36 -38.21
N PHE A 101 -11.03 -8.83 -37.10
CA PHE A 101 -11.47 -9.21 -35.74
C PHE A 101 -12.10 -8.01 -35.03
N HIS A 102 -13.13 -8.22 -34.22
CA HIS A 102 -13.80 -7.16 -33.47
C HIS A 102 -13.36 -7.13 -32.00
N THR A 103 -13.16 -5.93 -31.45
CA THR A 103 -13.10 -5.67 -30.00
C THR A 103 -13.91 -4.41 -29.69
N ASP A 104 -14.06 -4.06 -28.41
CA ASP A 104 -14.71 -2.81 -27.97
C ASP A 104 -14.01 -1.53 -28.51
N ARG A 105 -12.79 -1.65 -29.04
CA ARG A 105 -12.04 -0.55 -29.66
C ARG A 105 -12.22 -0.47 -31.18
N GLY A 106 -12.98 -1.39 -31.78
CA GLY A 106 -13.30 -1.45 -33.21
C GLY A 106 -12.76 -2.69 -33.91
N TRP A 107 -12.45 -2.55 -35.19
CA TRP A 107 -12.04 -3.66 -36.05
C TRP A 107 -10.52 -3.69 -36.23
N HIS A 108 -9.94 -4.89 -36.13
CA HIS A 108 -8.49 -5.11 -36.20
C HIS A 108 -8.12 -6.05 -37.34
N VAL A 109 -7.10 -5.67 -38.11
CA VAL A 109 -6.31 -6.58 -38.95
C VAL A 109 -5.02 -6.87 -38.20
N LEU A 110 -4.61 -8.14 -38.13
CA LEU A 110 -3.36 -8.55 -37.45
C LEU A 110 -2.33 -9.04 -38.46
N ARG A 111 -1.05 -8.80 -38.16
CA ARG A 111 0.11 -9.44 -38.78
C ARG A 111 0.90 -10.15 -37.69
N VAL A 112 1.27 -11.41 -37.90
CA VAL A 112 2.15 -12.14 -36.98
C VAL A 112 3.57 -12.08 -37.51
N GLU A 113 4.50 -11.52 -36.73
CA GLU A 113 5.92 -11.51 -37.05
C GLU A 113 6.63 -12.80 -36.62
N SER A 114 6.27 -13.38 -35.47
CA SER A 114 6.84 -14.68 -35.03
C SER A 114 5.94 -15.47 -34.09
N VAL A 115 6.07 -16.80 -34.09
CA VAL A 115 5.36 -17.74 -33.22
C VAL A 115 6.35 -18.57 -32.40
N ARG A 116 6.40 -18.32 -31.08
CA ARG A 116 7.14 -19.16 -30.13
C ARG A 116 6.23 -20.26 -29.60
N ALA A 117 6.56 -21.51 -29.87
CA ALA A 117 5.91 -22.67 -29.28
C ALA A 117 6.02 -22.68 -27.73
N GLU A 118 5.15 -23.44 -27.06
CA GLU A 118 5.34 -23.77 -25.64
C GLU A 118 6.58 -24.65 -25.47
N SER A 119 7.33 -24.43 -24.39
CA SER A 119 8.44 -25.27 -23.99
C SER A 119 8.55 -25.34 -22.46
N THR A 120 9.63 -25.93 -21.94
CA THR A 120 9.91 -26.00 -20.50
C THR A 120 11.40 -25.73 -20.31
N ARG A 121 11.77 -24.94 -19.29
CA ARG A 121 13.18 -24.65 -18.96
C ARG A 121 13.90 -25.97 -18.64
N PRO A 122 14.97 -26.36 -19.36
CA PRO A 122 15.65 -27.63 -19.11
C PRO A 122 16.10 -27.81 -17.66
N PHE A 123 16.08 -29.07 -17.18
CA PHE A 123 16.48 -29.41 -15.82
C PHE A 123 17.88 -28.87 -15.50
N GLU A 124 18.79 -28.93 -16.46
CA GLU A 124 20.18 -28.52 -16.38
C GLU A 124 20.32 -27.02 -16.05
N GLN A 125 19.39 -26.18 -16.53
CA GLN A 125 19.35 -24.75 -16.21
C GLN A 125 18.76 -24.49 -14.82
N MET A 126 17.82 -25.33 -14.37
CA MET A 126 17.12 -25.15 -13.10
C MET A 126 17.83 -25.84 -11.91
N MET A 127 18.63 -26.88 -12.17
CA MET A 127 19.25 -27.75 -11.17
C MET A 127 20.03 -26.96 -10.10
N GLY A 128 20.88 -26.02 -10.50
CA GLY A 128 21.65 -25.21 -9.55
C GLY A 128 20.78 -24.33 -8.63
N GLY A 129 19.59 -23.93 -9.08
CA GLY A 129 18.60 -23.24 -8.25
C GLY A 129 17.89 -24.20 -7.30
N ILE A 130 17.39 -25.32 -7.82
CA ILE A 130 16.67 -26.36 -7.07
C ILE A 130 17.55 -26.96 -5.97
N VAL A 131 18.81 -27.28 -6.26
CA VAL A 131 19.76 -27.81 -5.25
C VAL A 131 19.95 -26.80 -4.11
N ARG A 132 20.15 -25.51 -4.40
CA ARG A 132 20.26 -24.49 -3.34
C ARG A 132 18.99 -24.37 -2.50
N GLN A 133 17.82 -24.41 -3.14
CA GLN A 133 16.53 -24.37 -2.46
C GLN A 133 16.33 -25.59 -1.53
N LEU A 134 16.62 -26.80 -2.02
CA LEU A 134 16.53 -28.03 -1.25
C LEU A 134 17.54 -28.07 -0.10
N SER A 135 18.80 -27.69 -0.33
CA SER A 135 19.81 -27.62 0.73
C SER A 135 19.46 -26.58 1.81
N ALA A 136 18.92 -25.41 1.43
CA ALA A 136 18.46 -24.41 2.39
C ALA A 136 17.28 -24.93 3.23
N LYS A 137 16.28 -25.57 2.58
CA LYS A 137 15.15 -26.20 3.27
C LYS A 137 15.62 -27.32 4.21
N GLY A 138 16.44 -28.25 3.74
CA GLY A 138 16.97 -29.35 4.55
C GLY A 138 17.80 -28.87 5.74
N SER A 139 18.56 -27.78 5.58
CA SER A 139 19.31 -27.16 6.68
C SER A 139 18.38 -26.55 7.75
N GLN A 140 17.30 -25.89 7.32
CA GLN A 140 16.29 -25.34 8.21
C GLN A 140 15.52 -26.45 8.94
N ASP A 141 15.04 -27.46 8.22
CA ASP A 141 14.29 -28.59 8.79
C ASP A 141 15.17 -29.40 9.78
N TYR A 142 16.45 -29.61 9.44
CA TYR A 142 17.44 -30.19 10.36
C TYR A 142 17.64 -29.33 11.61
N TYR A 143 17.86 -28.02 11.46
CA TYR A 143 18.04 -27.12 12.61
C TYR A 143 16.81 -27.11 13.53
N GLN A 144 15.59 -27.03 12.97
CA GLN A 144 14.35 -27.05 13.74
C GLN A 144 14.14 -28.39 14.45
N SER A 145 14.40 -29.52 13.77
CA SER A 145 14.30 -30.84 14.41
C SER A 145 15.32 -31.03 15.54
N LYS A 146 16.56 -30.54 15.37
CA LYS A 146 17.59 -30.58 16.41
C LYS A 146 17.25 -29.65 17.57
N LEU A 147 16.73 -28.45 17.30
CA LEU A 147 16.25 -27.52 18.32
C LEU A 147 15.08 -28.11 19.13
N ALA A 148 14.14 -28.80 18.47
CA ALA A 148 13.03 -29.49 19.12
C ALA A 148 13.51 -30.66 19.99
N GLN A 149 14.41 -31.51 19.47
CA GLN A 149 15.05 -32.59 20.25
C GLN A 149 15.77 -32.05 21.48
N THR A 150 16.59 -31.01 21.33
CA THR A 150 17.35 -30.41 22.43
C THR A 150 16.43 -29.75 23.46
N LYS A 151 15.38 -29.04 23.04
CA LYS A 151 14.37 -28.48 23.97
C LYS A 151 13.67 -29.59 24.77
N ALA A 152 13.29 -30.69 24.12
CA ALA A 152 12.66 -31.83 24.79
C ALA A 152 13.62 -32.52 25.78
N ALA A 153 14.86 -32.80 25.36
CA ALA A 153 15.88 -33.45 26.19
C ALA A 153 16.31 -32.61 27.41
N LEU A 154 16.36 -31.28 27.26
CA LEU A 154 16.62 -30.34 28.36
C LEU A 154 15.36 -29.99 29.18
N GLY A 155 14.20 -30.57 28.87
CA GLY A 155 12.94 -30.30 29.58
C GLY A 155 12.43 -28.85 29.44
N VAL A 156 12.89 -28.11 28.43
CA VAL A 156 12.61 -26.68 28.22
C VAL A 156 11.15 -26.47 27.82
N LYS A 157 10.31 -26.28 28.84
CA LYS A 157 8.92 -25.83 28.70
C LYS A 157 8.90 -24.31 28.55
N PRO A 158 8.02 -23.74 27.70
CA PRO A 158 7.73 -22.31 27.76
C PRO A 158 7.16 -21.98 29.14
N ASP A 159 7.85 -21.13 29.90
CA ASP A 159 7.27 -20.58 31.13
C ASP A 159 6.21 -19.55 30.72
N SER A 160 4.96 -20.00 30.71
CA SER A 160 3.80 -19.17 30.39
C SER A 160 3.65 -17.97 31.33
N ASN A 161 4.16 -18.03 32.56
CA ASN A 161 4.15 -16.90 33.48
C ASN A 161 5.28 -15.92 33.17
N ALA A 162 6.50 -16.39 32.86
CA ALA A 162 7.58 -15.49 32.41
C ALA A 162 7.24 -14.83 31.06
N ILE A 163 6.67 -15.57 30.11
CA ILE A 163 6.21 -15.05 28.81
C ILE A 163 5.05 -14.07 29.02
N LYS A 164 4.04 -14.41 29.84
CA LYS A 164 2.94 -13.50 30.17
C LYS A 164 3.46 -12.26 30.90
N ASN A 165 4.43 -12.38 31.81
CA ASN A 165 5.03 -11.23 32.48
C ASN A 165 5.79 -10.34 31.49
N PHE A 166 6.61 -10.90 30.60
CA PHE A 166 7.31 -10.14 29.56
C PHE A 166 6.35 -9.41 28.60
N VAL A 167 5.22 -10.04 28.23
CA VAL A 167 4.21 -9.45 27.35
C VAL A 167 3.32 -8.45 28.09
N SER A 168 2.86 -8.75 29.32
CA SER A 168 2.02 -7.86 30.14
C SER A 168 2.79 -6.73 30.84
N GLN A 169 4.13 -6.79 30.88
CA GLN A 169 4.96 -5.63 31.24
C GLN A 169 5.01 -4.58 30.13
N LYS A 170 4.63 -4.91 28.88
CA LYS A 170 4.33 -3.89 27.87
C LYS A 170 2.95 -3.30 28.14
N LYS A 171 2.96 -2.11 28.74
CA LYS A 171 1.80 -1.21 28.84
C LYS A 171 1.14 -1.06 27.47
N SER A 172 -0.18 -1.11 27.41
CA SER A 172 -0.93 -0.83 26.19
C SER A 172 -0.69 0.60 25.70
N ALA A 173 -0.99 0.87 24.41
CA ALA A 173 -0.87 2.22 23.85
C ALA A 173 -1.63 3.27 24.69
N ARG A 174 -2.82 2.94 25.19
CA ARG A 174 -3.64 3.83 26.02
C ARG A 174 -3.05 4.06 27.41
N GLU A 175 -2.42 3.05 28.02
CA GLU A 175 -1.70 3.21 29.29
C GLU A 175 -0.42 4.06 29.11
N MET A 176 0.34 3.84 28.03
CA MET A 176 1.48 4.70 27.68
C MET A 176 1.03 6.15 27.39
N PHE A 177 -0.13 6.33 26.78
CA PHE A 177 -0.71 7.66 26.52
C PHE A 177 -1.13 8.38 27.81
N ASN A 178 -1.71 7.64 28.76
CA ASN A 178 -2.07 8.18 30.07
C ASN A 178 -0.82 8.52 30.91
N GLU A 179 0.21 7.66 30.86
CA GLU A 179 1.52 7.94 31.46
C GLU A 179 2.15 9.21 30.87
N ALA A 180 2.15 9.34 29.54
CA ALA A 180 2.69 10.49 28.82
C ALA A 180 1.94 11.81 29.08
N GLN A 181 0.65 11.76 29.42
CA GLN A 181 -0.08 12.93 29.93
C GLN A 181 0.30 13.27 31.39
N SER A 182 0.57 12.25 32.22
CA SER A 182 0.86 12.41 33.65
C SER A 182 2.32 12.78 33.98
N ALA A 183 3.26 12.58 33.05
CA ALA A 183 4.66 12.88 33.29
C ALA A 183 4.90 14.40 33.41
N GLY A 184 5.71 14.83 34.37
CA GLY A 184 5.85 16.25 34.73
C GLY A 184 6.46 17.14 33.64
N PRO A 185 7.80 17.11 33.45
CA PRO A 185 8.47 18.03 32.55
C PRO A 185 8.14 17.77 31.06
N PRO A 186 8.07 18.82 30.22
CA PRO A 186 7.73 18.71 28.79
C PRO A 186 8.50 17.63 28.03
N THR A 187 9.82 17.52 28.27
CA THR A 187 10.70 16.53 27.64
C THR A 187 10.31 15.10 27.97
N ALA A 188 10.02 14.78 29.24
CA ALA A 188 9.60 13.43 29.63
C ALA A 188 8.26 13.01 29.03
N ARG A 189 7.35 13.97 28.77
CA ARG A 189 6.10 13.74 28.04
C ARG A 189 6.36 13.45 26.57
N ILE A 190 7.20 14.25 25.91
CA ILE A 190 7.64 14.01 24.52
C ILE A 190 8.29 12.62 24.39
N ASP A 191 9.22 12.25 25.28
CA ASP A 191 9.87 10.94 25.28
C ASP A 191 8.87 9.79 25.50
N ALA A 192 7.84 9.99 26.33
CA ALA A 192 6.80 8.99 26.56
C ALA A 192 5.87 8.83 25.35
N TYR A 193 5.45 9.92 24.70
CA TYR A 193 4.71 9.86 23.44
C TYR A 193 5.53 9.25 22.31
N GLN A 194 6.83 9.57 22.19
CA GLN A 194 7.69 8.98 21.16
C GLN A 194 7.81 7.45 21.37
N ARG A 195 8.06 6.99 22.60
CA ARG A 195 8.10 5.54 22.91
C ARG A 195 6.76 4.83 22.65
N LEU A 196 5.63 5.52 22.82
CA LEU A 196 4.32 5.01 22.39
C LEU A 196 4.29 4.84 20.87
N LEU A 197 4.66 5.88 20.11
CA LEU A 197 4.65 5.85 18.65
C LEU A 197 5.58 4.77 18.07
N ASP A 198 6.73 4.53 18.70
CA ASP A 198 7.69 3.51 18.28
C ASP A 198 7.17 2.07 18.50
N ASN A 199 6.43 1.82 19.60
CA ASN A 199 5.86 0.50 19.89
C ASN A 199 4.49 0.28 19.23
N TYR A 200 3.73 1.36 19.04
CA TYR A 200 2.34 1.36 18.57
C TYR A 200 2.13 2.49 17.54
N PRO A 201 2.69 2.38 16.33
CA PRO A 201 2.59 3.45 15.31
C PRO A 201 1.20 3.61 14.69
N SER A 202 0.28 2.66 14.92
CA SER A 202 -1.04 2.58 14.27
C SER A 202 -2.21 2.35 15.26
N SER A 203 -2.06 2.77 16.51
CA SER A 203 -3.14 2.71 17.52
C SER A 203 -4.10 3.90 17.41
N ASP A 204 -5.23 3.81 18.09
CA ASP A 204 -6.24 4.87 18.27
C ASP A 204 -5.63 6.17 18.83
N VAL A 205 -4.68 6.05 19.75
CA VAL A 205 -3.99 7.18 20.39
C VAL A 205 -2.76 7.70 19.63
N SER A 206 -2.27 7.01 18.60
CA SER A 206 -1.04 7.42 17.89
C SER A 206 -1.15 8.81 17.23
N PRO A 207 -2.26 9.18 16.54
CA PRO A 207 -2.42 10.54 16.03
C PRO A 207 -2.43 11.58 17.16
N GLN A 208 -3.10 11.29 18.28
CA GLN A 208 -3.16 12.20 19.43
C GLN A 208 -1.77 12.38 20.07
N ALA A 209 -0.98 11.30 20.21
CA ALA A 209 0.39 11.35 20.71
C ALA A 209 1.30 12.22 19.81
N GLN A 210 1.21 12.05 18.49
CA GLN A 210 1.98 12.85 17.53
C GLN A 210 1.58 14.34 17.55
N PHE A 211 0.29 14.66 17.76
CA PHE A 211 -0.19 16.03 18.00
C PHE A 211 0.39 16.61 19.30
N MET A 212 0.32 15.86 20.41
CA MET A 212 0.81 16.32 21.72
C MET A 212 2.31 16.63 21.71
N ILE A 213 3.13 15.88 20.97
CA ILE A 213 4.56 16.22 20.80
C ILE A 213 4.71 17.62 20.17
N GLY A 214 3.97 17.91 19.09
CA GLY A 214 4.01 19.22 18.43
C GLY A 214 3.50 20.36 19.32
N PHE A 215 2.40 20.12 20.04
CA PHE A 215 1.81 21.09 20.97
C PHE A 215 2.72 21.42 22.15
N ILE A 216 3.39 20.42 22.74
CA ILE A 216 4.34 20.64 23.84
C ILE A 216 5.56 21.44 23.34
N HIS A 217 6.05 21.16 22.12
CA HIS A 217 7.11 21.96 21.51
C HIS A 217 6.66 23.41 21.25
N SER A 218 5.44 23.66 20.74
CA SER A 218 4.98 25.03 20.45
C SER A 218 4.58 25.83 21.68
N GLU A 219 3.91 25.21 22.66
CA GLU A 219 3.30 25.93 23.79
C GLU A 219 4.14 25.94 25.07
N GLU A 220 4.88 24.87 25.36
CA GLU A 220 5.63 24.78 26.63
C GLU A 220 7.13 25.01 26.44
N LEU A 221 7.70 24.59 25.30
CA LEU A 221 9.12 24.79 24.99
C LEU A 221 9.39 25.99 24.08
N LYS A 222 8.36 26.50 23.37
CA LYS A 222 8.46 27.54 22.33
C LYS A 222 9.49 27.21 21.23
N ASP A 223 9.75 25.91 21.03
CA ASP A 223 10.59 25.33 19.99
C ASP A 223 9.74 25.08 18.74
N TYR A 224 9.50 26.16 18.00
CA TYR A 224 8.65 26.14 16.82
C TYR A 224 9.20 25.27 15.68
N ASP A 225 10.50 25.00 15.64
CA ASP A 225 11.14 24.20 14.59
C ASP A 225 10.98 22.69 14.84
N GLN A 226 10.99 22.25 16.11
CA GLN A 226 10.59 20.90 16.47
C GLN A 226 9.06 20.72 16.43
N ALA A 227 8.28 21.74 16.83
CA ALA A 227 6.83 21.73 16.69
C ALA A 227 6.41 21.55 15.22
N GLU A 228 7.07 22.28 14.31
CA GLU A 228 6.83 22.19 12.87
C GLU A 228 7.06 20.77 12.34
N LYS A 229 8.18 20.14 12.71
CA LYS A 229 8.50 18.75 12.33
C LYS A 229 7.45 17.77 12.85
N ALA A 230 6.99 17.94 14.09
CA ALA A 230 6.01 17.06 14.72
C ALA A 230 4.61 17.19 14.09
N PHE A 231 4.14 18.42 13.81
CA PHE A 231 2.87 18.63 13.13
C PHE A 231 2.90 18.20 11.65
N ARG A 232 4.01 18.41 10.93
CA ARG A 232 4.17 17.86 9.57
C ARG A 232 4.17 16.33 9.58
N ALA A 233 4.96 15.71 10.46
CA ALA A 233 4.96 14.25 10.65
C ALA A 233 3.58 13.70 11.03
N MET A 234 2.73 14.48 11.71
CA MET A 234 1.34 14.11 11.93
C MET A 234 0.51 14.07 10.65
N ILE A 235 0.60 15.11 9.84
CA ILE A 235 -0.14 15.22 8.56
C ILE A 235 0.29 14.09 7.61
N ASP A 236 1.58 13.77 7.56
CA ASP A 236 2.16 12.76 6.67
C ASP A 236 1.83 11.32 7.12
N LYS A 237 1.93 11.01 8.43
CA LYS A 237 1.69 9.66 8.97
C LYS A 237 0.22 9.36 9.25
N TYR A 238 -0.55 10.37 9.62
CA TYR A 238 -1.95 10.24 10.05
C TYR A 238 -2.94 11.10 9.22
N PRO A 239 -2.87 11.09 7.87
CA PRO A 239 -3.62 12.01 7.00
C PRO A 239 -5.16 11.88 7.08
N LYS A 240 -5.67 10.85 7.76
CA LYS A 240 -7.10 10.59 8.02
C LYS A 240 -7.56 10.95 9.43
N SER A 241 -6.71 11.54 10.27
CA SER A 241 -7.10 11.97 11.62
C SER A 241 -7.75 13.34 11.59
N GLU A 242 -8.86 13.52 12.32
CA GLU A 242 -9.53 14.84 12.47
C GLU A 242 -8.57 15.93 12.97
N LEU A 243 -7.60 15.54 13.80
CA LEU A 243 -6.54 16.42 14.33
C LEU A 243 -5.58 16.95 13.25
N VAL A 244 -5.61 16.44 12.02
CA VAL A 244 -4.86 17.01 10.87
C VAL A 244 -5.27 18.47 10.61
N ARG A 245 -6.55 18.82 10.84
CA ARG A 245 -7.02 20.20 10.75
C ARG A 245 -6.36 21.09 11.80
N SER A 246 -6.29 20.61 13.04
CA SER A 246 -5.63 21.29 14.15
C SER A 246 -4.13 21.44 13.92
N ALA A 247 -3.45 20.39 13.43
CA ALA A 247 -2.02 20.42 13.13
C ALA A 247 -1.66 21.46 12.05
N LYS A 248 -2.48 21.60 11.00
CA LYS A 248 -2.33 22.66 9.99
C LYS A 248 -2.52 24.05 10.59
N TRP A 249 -3.56 24.25 11.40
CA TRP A 249 -3.78 25.53 12.06
C TRP A 249 -2.62 25.93 12.97
N MET A 250 -2.06 24.99 13.75
CA MET A 250 -0.88 25.24 14.59
C MET A 250 0.33 25.66 13.73
N LEU A 251 0.61 24.96 12.61
CA LEU A 251 1.71 25.32 11.70
C LEU A 251 1.61 26.76 11.16
N GLU A 252 0.39 27.25 10.92
CA GLU A 252 0.12 28.60 10.42
C GLU A 252 0.24 29.67 11.51
N HIS A 253 -0.14 29.38 12.76
CA HIS A 253 -0.36 30.40 13.80
C HIS A 253 0.63 30.38 14.96
N MET A 254 1.32 29.26 15.23
CA MET A 254 2.13 29.07 16.46
C MET A 254 3.28 30.09 16.63
N ARG A 255 3.79 30.67 15.53
CA ARG A 255 4.88 31.66 15.55
C ARG A 255 4.38 33.11 15.75
N SER A 256 3.10 33.33 16.08
CA SER A 256 2.50 34.66 16.25
C SER A 256 2.14 34.95 17.72
N GLU A 257 2.48 36.15 18.21
CA GLU A 257 2.30 36.55 19.61
C GLU A 257 0.86 36.98 19.98
N GLY A 258 -0.13 36.63 19.14
CA GLY A 258 -1.53 37.05 19.27
C GLY A 258 -2.50 35.88 19.32
N ALA A 259 -2.56 35.18 20.45
CA ALA A 259 -3.42 34.00 20.60
C ALA A 259 -4.93 34.37 20.62
N PRO A 260 -5.75 33.88 19.66
CA PRO A 260 -7.19 33.83 19.87
C PRO A 260 -7.52 32.81 20.96
N GLY A 261 -8.44 33.15 21.87
CA GLY A 261 -8.80 32.27 22.99
C GLY A 261 -9.32 30.92 22.53
N PHE A 262 -8.81 29.83 23.12
CA PHE A 262 -9.17 28.46 22.78
C PHE A 262 -10.70 28.24 22.81
N MET A 263 -11.25 27.77 21.69
CA MET A 263 -12.59 27.16 21.70
C MET A 263 -12.55 25.82 22.43
N ASN A 264 -13.63 25.49 23.15
CA ASN A 264 -13.72 24.27 23.95
C ASN A 264 -13.60 23.00 23.10
N LEU A 265 -12.47 22.29 23.19
CA LEU A 265 -12.28 20.94 22.64
C LEU A 265 -12.88 19.85 23.56
N ALA A 266 -14.00 20.16 24.21
CA ALA A 266 -14.70 19.31 25.18
C ALA A 266 -16.22 19.36 24.92
N GLY A 267 -16.61 19.02 23.69
CA GLY A 267 -17.98 19.24 23.22
C GLY A 267 -18.34 18.57 21.90
N ASP A 268 -17.91 17.32 21.68
CA ASP A 268 -18.63 16.35 20.82
C ASP A 268 -18.02 14.94 20.93
N SER A 269 -18.22 14.30 22.10
CA SER A 269 -18.11 12.83 22.28
C SER A 269 -18.62 12.44 23.66
N ILE A 270 -19.59 11.52 23.70
CA ILE A 270 -20.11 10.83 24.90
C ILE A 270 -20.76 11.77 25.95
N HIS A 271 -22.07 11.96 25.85
CA HIS A 271 -22.98 11.57 26.95
C HIS A 271 -24.44 11.56 26.49
N ASP A 272 -25.00 10.37 26.33
CA ASP A 272 -26.42 10.14 26.16
C ASP A 272 -26.89 9.13 27.22
N GLY A 273 -28.04 9.39 27.86
CA GLY A 273 -28.70 8.48 28.81
C GLY A 273 -28.05 8.27 30.20
N VAL A 274 -28.59 8.93 31.23
CA VAL A 274 -29.56 8.34 32.19
C VAL A 274 -30.04 9.42 33.18
N ALA A 275 -31.28 9.29 33.68
CA ALA A 275 -32.05 10.37 34.32
C ALA A 275 -31.64 10.74 35.77
N GLY A 276 -31.93 11.98 36.15
CA GLY A 276 -31.88 12.49 37.53
C GLY A 276 -32.36 13.95 37.62
N SER A 277 -33.58 14.19 38.10
CA SER A 277 -34.20 15.52 38.20
C SER A 277 -34.63 15.83 39.67
N PRO A 278 -35.17 17.02 40.02
CA PRO A 278 -34.34 18.10 40.54
C PRO A 278 -34.82 18.70 41.87
N SER A 279 -33.98 19.51 42.55
CA SER A 279 -34.37 20.29 43.73
C SER A 279 -33.75 21.70 43.82
N LYS A 280 -34.59 22.72 43.66
CA LYS A 280 -34.48 24.10 44.22
C LYS A 280 -35.20 24.14 45.58
N PRO A 281 -35.18 25.21 46.44
CA PRO A 281 -34.75 26.62 46.25
C PRO A 281 -33.54 26.98 47.17
N ALA A 282 -33.20 28.21 47.60
CA ALA A 282 -33.81 29.55 47.53
C ALA A 282 -32.76 30.70 47.56
N PRO A 283 -33.13 31.98 47.30
CA PRO A 283 -32.17 33.09 47.16
C PRO A 283 -32.12 34.11 48.32
N GLY A 284 -30.95 34.73 48.51
CA GLY A 284 -30.82 36.18 48.71
C GLY A 284 -30.44 36.74 50.10
N ARG A 285 -29.31 37.48 50.18
CA ARG A 285 -29.16 38.73 50.97
C ARG A 285 -27.85 39.51 50.66
N PRO A 286 -27.90 40.86 50.49
CA PRO A 286 -26.75 41.76 50.62
C PRO A 286 -27.00 42.86 51.71
N PRO A 287 -26.19 43.92 51.88
CA PRO A 287 -24.83 43.87 52.45
C PRO A 287 -24.55 44.93 53.58
N SER A 288 -23.43 44.81 54.31
CA SER A 288 -22.94 45.82 55.28
C SER A 288 -21.46 45.62 55.74
N SER A 289 -20.73 46.56 56.40
CA SER A 289 -20.62 48.03 56.17
C SER A 289 -19.46 48.76 56.93
N LYS A 290 -18.16 48.39 56.76
CA LYS A 290 -16.98 49.27 57.10
C LYS A 290 -16.79 49.63 58.63
N PRO A 291 -15.81 50.48 59.07
CA PRO A 291 -14.47 50.85 58.56
C PRO A 291 -13.32 50.85 59.63
N THR A 292 -12.07 51.15 59.21
CA THR A 292 -11.00 52.05 59.80
C THR A 292 -9.63 51.58 59.25
N SER A 293 -8.64 52.36 58.77
CA SER A 293 -8.17 53.74 58.88
C SER A 293 -7.08 53.99 59.94
N GLY A 294 -5.82 54.07 59.48
CA GLY A 294 -4.64 54.52 60.23
C GLY A 294 -3.61 55.17 59.29
N LYS A 295 -2.92 56.21 59.78
CA LYS A 295 -1.95 57.08 59.05
C LYS A 295 -0.89 57.56 60.09
N PRO A 296 0.27 58.17 59.72
CA PRO A 296 0.36 59.44 58.97
C PRO A 296 0.86 59.35 57.54
#